data_AF-A0A9D9ZZ99-F1
#
_entry.id   AF-A0A9D9ZZ99-F1
#
_cell.length_a   1.000
_cell.length_b   1.000
_cell.length_c   1.000
_cell.angle_alpha   90.00
_cell.angle_beta   90.00
_cell.angle_gamma   90.00
#
_symmetry.space_group_name_H-M   'P 1'
#
loop_
_entity.id
_entity.type
_entity.pdbx_description
1 polymer ?
#
loop_
_entity_poly.entity_id
_entity_poly.type
_entity_poly.pdbx_seq_one_letter_code
_entity_poly.pdbx_strand_id
1 'polypeptide(L)'
;DEKRNATPDPMIEELIINHSKEVGIARRTITDQEIIERAIYSMINEGAKILEEGIAARPLDIDVVWLYGYGFPVYLGGPMFYADTIGLGKVYDAVLKYRDLVGAEYWTPAPLLEKLAKEGKGFYSK
;
A
#
# COMPACT_ATOMS: atom_id res chain seq x y z
N ASP A 1 -8.54 18.31 -21.28
CA ASP A 1 -9.32 19.39 -21.93
C ASP A 1 -8.63 20.75 -21.67
N GLU A 2 -9.17 21.88 -22.14
CA GLU A 2 -8.66 23.23 -21.83
C GLU A 2 -8.59 23.54 -20.32
N LYS A 3 -9.26 22.73 -19.49
CA LYS A 3 -9.29 22.83 -18.03
C LYS A 3 -8.30 21.88 -17.34
N ARG A 4 -7.45 21.18 -18.10
CA ARG A 4 -6.50 20.15 -17.60
C ARG A 4 -7.15 19.03 -16.80
N ASN A 5 -8.44 18.75 -17.04
CA ASN A 5 -9.08 17.58 -16.45
C ASN A 5 -8.54 16.32 -17.13
N ALA A 6 -8.23 15.31 -16.31
CA ALA A 6 -7.98 13.97 -16.79
C ALA A 6 -9.31 13.37 -17.27
N THR A 7 -9.35 12.97 -18.54
CA THR A 7 -10.48 12.26 -19.14
C THR A 7 -10.03 10.85 -19.52
N PRO A 8 -10.82 9.80 -19.21
CA PRO A 8 -10.52 8.45 -19.67
C PRO A 8 -10.34 8.40 -21.19
N ASP A 9 -9.35 7.64 -21.64
CA ASP A 9 -9.10 7.40 -23.06
C ASP A 9 -9.64 6.01 -23.44
N PRO A 10 -10.65 5.92 -24.33
CA PRO A 10 -11.21 4.64 -24.77
C PRO A 10 -10.17 3.68 -25.36
N MET A 11 -9.13 4.18 -26.02
CA MET A 11 -8.08 3.33 -26.59
C MET A 11 -7.25 2.65 -25.49
N ILE A 12 -7.02 3.34 -24.37
CA ILE A 12 -6.31 2.79 -23.22
C ILE A 12 -7.18 1.74 -22.51
N GLU A 13 -8.48 1.98 -22.40
CA GLU A 13 -9.41 1.00 -21.82
C GLU A 13 -9.44 -0.29 -22.64
N GLU A 14 -9.57 -0.19 -23.96
CA GLU A 14 -9.53 -1.34 -24.86
C GLU A 14 -8.20 -2.10 -24.76
N LEU A 15 -7.07 -1.37 -24.73
CA LEU A 15 -5.74 -1.95 -24.56
C LEU A 15 -5.65 -2.78 -23.26
N ILE A 16 -6.09 -2.23 -22.13
CA ILE A 16 -6.05 -2.91 -20.82
C ILE A 16 -6.95 -4.16 -20.82
N ILE A 17 -8.13 -4.09 -21.45
CA ILE A 17 -9.05 -5.24 -21.57
C ILE A 17 -8.43 -6.34 -22.41
N ASN A 18 -7.83 -6.00 -23.55
CA ASN A 18 -7.20 -6.97 -24.44
C ASN A 18 -5.97 -7.61 -23.79
N HIS A 19 -5.11 -6.81 -23.15
CA HIS A 19 -3.96 -7.34 -22.42
C HIS A 19 -4.37 -8.32 -21.32
N SER A 20 -5.44 -8.01 -20.56
CA SER A 20 -5.96 -8.92 -19.52
C SER A 20 -6.32 -10.30 -20.11
N LYS A 21 -6.92 -10.34 -21.32
CA LYS A 21 -7.26 -11.59 -22.02
C LYS A 21 -6.02 -12.34 -22.49
N GLU A 22 -5.04 -11.63 -23.06
CA GLU A 22 -3.79 -12.20 -23.58
C GLU A 22 -3.00 -12.94 -22.50
N VAL A 23 -2.92 -12.35 -21.29
CA VAL A 23 -2.20 -12.95 -20.15
C VAL A 23 -3.08 -13.87 -19.30
N GLY A 24 -4.31 -14.16 -19.73
CA GLY A 24 -5.20 -15.11 -19.06
C GLY A 24 -5.78 -14.62 -17.73
N ILE A 25 -5.79 -13.31 -17.45
CA ILE A 25 -6.35 -12.74 -16.22
C ILE A 25 -7.86 -12.52 -16.40
N ALA A 26 -8.65 -13.26 -15.62
CA ALA A 26 -10.08 -13.03 -15.51
C ALA A 26 -10.34 -11.71 -14.76
N ARG A 27 -10.88 -10.71 -15.49
CA ARG A 27 -11.24 -9.41 -14.91
C ARG A 27 -12.39 -9.58 -13.92
N ARG A 28 -12.34 -8.83 -12.82
CA ARG A 28 -13.37 -8.75 -11.79
C ARG A 28 -13.55 -7.31 -11.33
N THR A 29 -14.63 -7.03 -10.63
CA THR A 29 -14.79 -5.77 -9.92
C THR A 29 -13.76 -5.67 -8.80
N ILE A 30 -13.07 -4.54 -8.75
CA ILE A 30 -12.16 -4.16 -7.68
C ILE A 30 -12.83 -2.98 -6.97
N THR A 31 -13.07 -3.11 -5.67
CA THR A 31 -13.74 -2.06 -4.89
C THR A 31 -12.77 -0.93 -4.56
N ASP A 32 -13.29 0.28 -4.32
CA ASP A 32 -12.47 1.43 -3.88
C ASP A 32 -11.63 1.09 -2.65
N GLN A 33 -12.22 0.38 -1.69
CA GLN A 33 -11.52 -0.10 -0.51
C GLN A 33 -10.34 -1.01 -0.86
N GLU A 34 -10.52 -1.95 -1.79
CA GLU A 34 -9.43 -2.82 -2.23
C GLU A 34 -8.33 -2.03 -2.97
N ILE A 35 -8.69 -1.03 -3.77
CA ILE A 35 -7.71 -0.15 -4.44
C ILE A 35 -6.86 0.58 -3.38
N ILE A 36 -7.51 1.16 -2.37
CA ILE A 36 -6.84 1.88 -1.28
C ILE A 36 -5.95 0.92 -0.49
N GLU A 37 -6.46 -0.22 -0.06
CA GLU A 37 -5.69 -1.22 0.70
C GLU A 37 -4.46 -1.67 -0.09
N ARG A 38 -4.62 -2.04 -1.36
CA ARG A 38 -3.48 -2.50 -2.17
C ARG A 38 -2.45 -1.41 -2.42
N ALA A 39 -2.86 -0.16 -2.63
CA ALA A 39 -1.96 0.96 -2.85
C ALA A 39 -1.23 1.40 -1.58
N ILE A 40 -1.95 1.47 -0.46
CA ILE A 40 -1.41 2.03 0.80
C ILE A 40 -0.74 0.95 1.65
N TYR A 41 -1.27 -0.28 1.70
CA TYR A 41 -0.68 -1.31 2.57
C TYR A 41 0.60 -1.90 1.97
N SER A 42 0.74 -1.92 0.64
CA SER A 42 2.01 -2.26 0.00
C SER A 42 3.10 -1.25 0.38
N MET A 43 2.75 0.04 0.35
CA MET A 43 3.64 1.13 0.78
C MET A 43 4.01 1.04 2.26
N ILE A 44 3.05 0.76 3.15
CA ILE A 44 3.32 0.54 4.57
C ILE A 44 4.24 -0.66 4.78
N ASN A 45 3.97 -1.76 4.08
CA ASN A 45 4.77 -2.97 4.18
C ASN A 45 6.20 -2.73 3.70
N GLU A 46 6.40 -1.95 2.63
CA GLU A 46 7.72 -1.53 2.17
C GLU A 46 8.41 -0.59 3.17
N GLY A 47 7.67 0.36 3.76
CA GLY A 47 8.17 1.21 4.83
C GLY A 47 8.66 0.40 6.05
N ALA A 48 7.98 -0.69 6.39
CA ALA A 48 8.42 -1.60 7.45
C ALA A 48 9.73 -2.31 7.11
N LYS A 49 9.97 -2.71 5.85
CA LYS A 49 11.27 -3.26 5.41
C LYS A 49 12.38 -2.22 5.49
N ILE A 50 12.12 -1.00 5.02
CA ILE A 50 13.08 0.12 5.07
C ILE A 50 13.53 0.41 6.51
N LEU A 51 12.61 0.32 7.48
CA LEU A 51 12.94 0.44 8.91
C LEU A 51 13.75 -0.76 9.43
N GLU A 52 13.37 -1.97 9.05
CA GLU A 52 14.07 -3.19 9.48
C GLU A 52 15.51 -3.26 8.94
N GLU A 53 15.71 -2.85 7.70
CA GLU A 53 17.02 -2.77 7.05
C GLU A 53 17.86 -1.58 7.56
N GLY A 54 17.28 -0.69 8.37
CA GLY A 54 17.96 0.47 8.93
C GLY A 54 18.26 1.58 7.91
N ILE A 55 17.59 1.56 6.74
CA ILE A 55 17.70 2.61 5.72
C ILE A 55 17.08 3.92 6.24
N ALA A 56 15.93 3.82 6.92
CA ALA A 56 15.37 4.91 7.71
C ALA A 56 15.56 4.62 9.20
N ALA A 57 15.91 5.63 9.97
CA ALA A 57 16.15 5.46 11.41
C ALA A 57 14.86 5.35 12.22
N ARG A 58 13.77 6.01 11.78
CA ARG A 58 12.49 6.09 12.48
C ARG A 58 11.31 6.14 11.51
N PRO A 59 10.10 5.68 11.90
CA PRO A 59 8.92 5.78 11.04
C PRO A 59 8.60 7.22 10.61
N LEU A 60 8.90 8.20 11.46
CA LEU A 60 8.73 9.63 11.15
C LEU A 60 9.55 10.06 9.92
N ASP A 61 10.74 9.49 9.73
CA ASP A 61 11.61 9.88 8.61
C ASP A 61 10.97 9.44 7.27
N ILE A 62 10.23 8.33 7.26
CA ILE A 62 9.44 7.86 6.11
C ILE A 62 8.21 8.75 5.91
N ASP A 63 7.48 9.05 6.98
CA ASP A 63 6.25 9.85 6.89
C ASP A 63 6.51 11.26 6.36
N VAL A 64 7.61 11.90 6.79
CA VAL A 64 8.02 13.23 6.29
C VAL A 64 8.32 13.20 4.80
N VAL A 65 8.97 12.16 4.29
CA VAL A 65 9.23 12.00 2.85
C VAL A 65 7.92 11.88 2.07
N TRP A 66 6.96 11.12 2.57
CA TRP A 66 5.66 10.96 1.92
C TRP A 66 4.81 12.23 1.92
N LEU A 67 4.85 12.97 3.02
CA LEU A 67 4.17 14.26 3.15
C LEU A 67 4.69 15.29 2.16
N TYR A 68 6.01 15.51 2.15
CA TYR A 68 6.62 16.63 1.43
C TYR A 68 7.16 16.25 0.04
N GLY A 69 7.35 14.96 -0.23
CA GLY A 69 7.84 14.46 -1.52
C GLY A 69 6.76 13.93 -2.45
N TYR A 70 5.72 13.28 -1.89
CA TYR A 70 4.73 12.53 -2.68
C TYR A 70 3.30 13.02 -2.48
N GLY A 71 3.08 14.04 -1.64
CA GLY A 71 1.77 14.65 -1.43
C GLY A 71 0.79 13.77 -0.66
N PHE A 72 1.29 12.92 0.25
CA PHE A 72 0.42 12.14 1.14
C PHE A 72 -0.49 13.07 1.95
N PRO A 73 -1.77 12.72 2.17
CA PRO A 73 -2.71 13.62 2.83
C PRO A 73 -2.26 13.98 4.25
N VAL A 74 -1.96 15.27 4.47
CA VAL A 74 -1.43 15.78 5.75
C VAL A 74 -2.29 15.46 6.96
N TYR A 75 -3.61 15.42 6.79
CA TYR A 75 -4.57 15.11 7.87
C TYR A 75 -4.58 13.62 8.26
N LEU A 76 -3.93 12.75 7.48
CA LEU A 76 -3.68 11.35 7.80
C LEU A 76 -2.26 11.12 8.37
N GLY A 77 -1.48 12.19 8.57
CA GLY A 77 -0.10 12.11 9.06
C GLY A 77 0.85 11.65 7.97
N GLY A 78 1.07 10.34 7.85
CA GLY A 78 1.93 9.71 6.85
C GLY A 78 1.61 8.22 6.80
N PRO A 79 2.12 7.45 5.84
CA PRO A 79 1.76 6.04 5.71
C PRO A 79 2.03 5.23 6.99
N MET A 80 3.15 5.45 7.68
CA MET A 80 3.51 4.73 8.90
C MET A 80 2.59 5.13 10.05
N PHE A 81 2.29 6.42 10.22
CA PHE A 81 1.35 6.89 11.22
C PHE A 81 -0.07 6.40 10.93
N TYR A 82 -0.49 6.46 9.67
CA TYR A 82 -1.79 5.99 9.21
C TYR A 82 -1.96 4.49 9.47
N ALA A 83 -0.92 3.69 9.28
CA ALA A 83 -0.92 2.27 9.63
C ALA A 83 -1.27 2.03 11.11
N ASP A 84 -0.71 2.83 12.02
CA ASP A 84 -1.01 2.76 13.45
C ASP A 84 -2.46 3.16 13.76
N THR A 85 -3.04 4.11 13.03
CA THR A 85 -4.46 4.49 13.20
C THR A 85 -5.43 3.38 12.78
N ILE A 86 -5.02 2.55 11.81
CA ILE A 86 -5.78 1.37 11.36
C ILE A 86 -5.60 0.22 12.35
N GLY A 87 -4.37 0.06 12.85
CA GLY A 87 -3.88 -1.04 13.66
C GLY A 87 -3.10 -2.05 12.83
N LEU A 88 -1.85 -2.33 13.21
CA LEU A 88 -0.94 -3.17 12.43
C LEU A 88 -1.39 -4.62 12.27
N GLY A 89 -2.20 -5.15 13.20
CA GLY A 89 -2.84 -6.46 13.02
C GLY A 89 -3.69 -6.53 11.74
N LYS A 90 -4.50 -5.50 11.49
CA LYS A 90 -5.34 -5.45 10.27
C LYS A 90 -4.51 -5.27 9.02
N VAL A 91 -3.45 -4.46 9.07
CA VAL A 91 -2.55 -4.26 7.94
C VAL A 91 -1.82 -5.57 7.60
N TYR A 92 -1.31 -6.28 8.61
CA TYR A 92 -0.68 -7.57 8.45
C TYR A 92 -1.64 -8.62 7.85
N ASP A 93 -2.85 -8.74 8.38
CA ASP A 93 -3.86 -9.66 7.87
C ASP A 93 -4.23 -9.36 6.41
N ALA A 94 -4.31 -8.07 6.04
CA ALA A 94 -4.57 -7.66 4.67
C ALA A 94 -3.40 -8.00 3.74
N VAL A 95 -2.15 -7.81 4.18
CA VAL A 95 -0.96 -8.24 3.41
C VAL A 95 -0.98 -9.75 3.16
N LEU A 96 -1.33 -10.56 4.16
CA LEU A 96 -1.50 -12.02 3.99
C LEU A 96 -2.63 -12.35 3.02
N LYS A 97 -3.79 -11.69 3.15
CA LYS A 97 -4.92 -11.85 2.23
C LYS A 97 -4.50 -11.56 0.78
N TYR A 98 -3.75 -10.50 0.53
CA TYR A 98 -3.29 -10.17 -0.83
C TYR A 98 -2.19 -11.09 -1.34
N ARG A 99 -1.30 -11.57 -0.46
CA ARG A 99 -0.38 -12.65 -0.79
C ARG A 99 -1.10 -13.88 -1.31
N ASP A 100 -2.14 -14.31 -0.60
CA ASP A 100 -2.88 -15.52 -0.98
C ASP A 100 -3.70 -15.29 -2.27
N LEU A 101 -4.07 -14.03 -2.56
CA LEU A 101 -4.84 -13.66 -3.75
C LEU A 101 -3.99 -13.49 -5.02
N VAL A 102 -2.80 -12.87 -4.93
CA VAL A 102 -1.99 -12.51 -6.10
C VAL A 102 -0.57 -13.07 -6.09
N GLY A 103 -0.12 -13.66 -4.99
CA GLY A 103 1.18 -14.34 -4.87
C GLY A 103 2.20 -13.61 -3.98
N ALA A 104 3.12 -14.41 -3.41
CA ALA A 104 4.18 -13.96 -2.50
C ALA A 104 5.27 -13.10 -3.17
N GLU A 105 5.40 -13.19 -4.49
CA GLU A 105 6.22 -12.30 -5.32
C GLU A 105 5.88 -10.82 -5.08
N TYR A 106 4.58 -10.51 -4.91
CA TYR A 106 4.11 -9.14 -4.74
C TYR A 106 3.85 -8.77 -3.29
N TRP A 107 3.45 -9.75 -2.48
CA TRP A 107 3.03 -9.54 -1.10
C TRP A 107 3.73 -10.54 -0.18
N THR A 108 4.86 -10.13 0.37
CA THR A 108 5.48 -10.82 1.51
C THR A 108 5.50 -9.84 2.68
N PRO A 109 4.90 -10.19 3.83
CA PRO A 109 4.89 -9.30 4.98
C PRO A 109 6.32 -9.04 5.46
N ALA A 110 6.63 -7.78 5.74
CA ALA A 110 7.87 -7.41 6.39
C ALA A 110 7.96 -8.07 7.78
N PRO A 111 9.08 -8.69 8.16
CA PRO A 111 9.21 -9.31 9.48
C PRO A 111 8.96 -8.32 10.63
N LEU A 112 9.37 -7.04 10.50
CA LEU A 112 9.00 -5.99 11.45
C LEU A 112 7.48 -5.80 11.58
N LEU A 113 6.75 -5.77 10.47
CA LEU A 113 5.28 -5.64 10.48
C LEU A 113 4.65 -6.84 11.19
N GLU A 114 5.07 -8.06 10.86
CA GLU A 114 4.61 -9.29 11.51
C GLU A 114 4.85 -9.26 13.02
N LYS A 115 6.07 -8.87 13.43
CA LYS A 115 6.45 -8.79 14.84
C LYS A 115 5.55 -7.81 15.59
N LEU A 116 5.44 -6.57 15.12
CA LEU A 116 4.66 -5.53 15.80
C LEU A 116 3.16 -5.89 15.84
N ALA A 117 2.62 -6.44 14.75
CA ALA A 117 1.25 -6.92 14.69
C ALA A 117 0.97 -7.99 15.75
N LYS A 118 1.85 -9.00 15.89
CA LYS A 118 1.73 -10.06 16.89
C LYS A 118 1.91 -9.57 18.33
N GLU A 119 2.73 -8.55 18.54
CA GLU A 119 2.92 -7.90 19.84
C GLU A 119 1.78 -6.92 20.20
N GLY A 120 0.84 -6.66 19.30
CA GLY A 120 -0.21 -5.66 19.51
C GLY A 120 0.32 -4.22 19.57
N LYS A 121 1.46 -3.96 18.91
CA LYS A 121 2.13 -2.66 18.85
C LYS A 121 1.95 -1.99 17.49
N GLY A 122 2.17 -0.69 17.48
CA GLY A 122 2.33 0.14 16.28
C GLY A 122 3.79 0.54 16.04
N PHE A 123 4.06 1.14 14.88
CA PHE A 123 5.38 1.70 14.55
C PHE A 123 5.81 2.82 15.51
N TYR A 124 4.84 3.57 16.05
CA TYR A 124 5.07 4.67 17.00
C TYR A 124 4.89 4.26 18.47
N SER A 125 4.75 2.96 18.75
CA SER A 125 4.70 2.47 20.14
C SER A 125 6.03 2.69 20.85
N LYS A 126 5.96 3.08 22.14
CA LYS A 126 7.13 3.21 23.02
C LYS A 126 7.65 1.86 23.49
#